data_AF-A0A8T7D5L2-F1
#
_entry.id   AF-A0A8T7D5L2-F1
#
_cell.length_a   1.000
_cell.length_b   1.000
_cell.length_c   1.000
_cell.angle_alpha   90.00
_cell.angle_beta   90.00
_cell.angle_gamma   90.00
#
_symmetry.space_group_name_H-M   'P 1'
#
loop_
_entity.id
_entity.type
_entity.pdbx_description
1 polymer ?
#
loop_
_entity_poly.entity_id
_entity_poly.type
_entity_poly.pdbx_seq_one_letter_code
_entity_poly.pdbx_strand_id
1 'polypeptide(L)'
;MLHQPVIPLRELKAFDGAGIYAIYYTGDFPCYEAIAEHNRSGRFGAPIYVGKAVPKGARKGGDLEATPGKVLYNRLKQHAKSIGETSNLRIVDFHCRYLIVDDIWIPLGESLLIAKFNPLWNKLLDGFGNHDPGQGRHAGLRPRWDVVHPGRLWARRCRSRDETAEQIIREARDYLRNNPHTG
;
A
#
# COMPACT_ATOMS: atom_id res chain seq x y z
N MET A 1 -10.06 -4.17 12.78
CA MET A 1 -9.61 -3.68 11.46
C MET A 1 -10.61 -4.02 10.35
N LEU A 2 -10.97 -5.29 10.13
CA LEU A 2 -11.85 -5.68 9.01
C LEU A 2 -13.30 -5.16 9.10
N HIS A 3 -13.80 -4.89 10.30
CA HIS A 3 -15.13 -4.28 10.53
C HIS A 3 -15.13 -2.75 10.43
N GLN A 4 -13.97 -2.11 10.20
CA GLN A 4 -13.92 -0.66 10.06
C GLN A 4 -14.60 -0.24 8.75
N PRO A 5 -15.24 0.94 8.72
CA PRO A 5 -15.85 1.45 7.52
C PRO A 5 -14.80 1.60 6.41
N VAL A 6 -15.23 1.31 5.19
CA VAL A 6 -14.41 1.52 4.01
C VAL A 6 -14.56 2.98 3.58
N ILE A 7 -13.43 3.64 3.33
CA ILE A 7 -13.39 5.07 3.02
C ILE A 7 -12.68 5.25 1.66
N PRO A 8 -13.21 6.06 0.73
CA PRO A 8 -12.48 6.44 -0.47
C PRO A 8 -11.15 7.10 -0.10
N LEU A 9 -10.04 6.60 -0.66
CA LEU A 9 -8.70 7.06 -0.26
C LEU A 9 -8.49 8.56 -0.56
N ARG A 10 -9.13 9.08 -1.62
CA ARG A 10 -9.10 10.51 -1.99
C ARG A 10 -9.84 11.43 -1.01
N GLU A 11 -10.80 10.90 -0.24
CA GLU A 11 -11.71 11.67 0.64
C GLU A 11 -11.28 11.62 2.11
N LEU A 12 -10.07 11.11 2.37
CA LEU A 12 -9.56 10.93 3.72
C LEU A 12 -9.45 12.28 4.46
N LYS A 13 -10.24 12.44 5.51
CA LYS A 13 -10.14 13.58 6.43
C LYS A 13 -8.97 13.38 7.40
N ALA A 14 -8.38 14.47 7.86
CA ALA A 14 -7.29 14.43 8.83
C ALA A 14 -7.75 13.85 10.17
N PHE A 15 -6.93 12.99 10.77
CA PHE A 15 -7.13 12.41 12.10
C PHE A 15 -5.79 12.16 12.78
N ASP A 16 -5.79 12.14 14.11
CA ASP A 16 -4.64 11.79 14.93
C ASP A 16 -4.63 10.29 15.22
N GLY A 17 -3.43 9.70 15.27
CA GLY A 17 -3.25 8.29 15.59
C GLY A 17 -2.13 7.61 14.79
N ALA A 18 -1.57 6.58 15.42
CA ALA A 18 -0.76 5.56 14.77
C ALA A 18 -1.57 4.28 14.60
N GLY A 19 -1.16 3.41 13.68
CA GLY A 19 -1.91 2.19 13.46
C GLY A 19 -1.57 1.45 12.19
N ILE A 20 -2.53 0.62 11.79
CA ILE A 20 -2.47 -0.24 10.61
C ILE A 20 -3.55 0.16 9.61
N TYR A 21 -3.31 -0.12 8.33
CA TYR A 21 -4.25 0.13 7.25
C TYR A 21 -4.17 -0.94 6.17
N ALA A 22 -5.26 -1.08 5.41
CA ALA A 22 -5.25 -1.76 4.14
C ALA A 22 -5.87 -0.88 3.06
N ILE A 23 -5.34 -1.03 1.85
CA ILE A 23 -5.78 -0.34 0.64
C ILE A 23 -6.42 -1.37 -0.28
N TYR A 24 -7.54 -1.00 -0.88
CA TYR A 24 -8.34 -1.82 -1.77
C TYR A 24 -8.45 -1.16 -3.13
N TYR A 25 -8.58 -1.96 -4.18
CA TYR A 25 -8.71 -1.52 -5.55
C TYR A 25 -10.02 -2.04 -6.17
N THR A 26 -10.74 -1.18 -6.90
CA THR A 26 -12.02 -1.52 -7.55
C THR A 26 -12.07 -1.16 -9.04
N GLY A 27 -10.97 -0.64 -9.60
CA GLY A 27 -10.91 -0.13 -10.97
C GLY A 27 -10.80 -1.21 -12.04
N ASP A 28 -10.30 -0.84 -13.22
CA ASP A 28 -10.30 -1.58 -14.47
C ASP A 28 -8.90 -1.92 -15.02
N PHE A 29 -7.84 -1.71 -14.23
CA PHE A 29 -6.47 -2.08 -14.64
C PHE A 29 -6.41 -3.60 -14.85
N PRO A 30 -6.17 -4.12 -16.08
CA PRO A 30 -6.42 -5.52 -16.41
C PRO A 30 -5.59 -6.55 -15.64
N CYS A 31 -4.51 -6.14 -14.97
CA CYS A 31 -3.73 -7.02 -14.09
C CYS A 31 -4.44 -7.27 -12.74
N TYR A 32 -5.34 -6.37 -12.32
CA TYR A 32 -5.93 -6.35 -10.99
C TYR A 32 -7.40 -6.76 -10.98
N GLU A 33 -7.91 -7.34 -12.07
CA GLU A 33 -9.33 -7.69 -12.17
C GLU A 33 -9.77 -8.65 -11.06
N ALA A 34 -8.99 -9.70 -10.77
CA ALA A 34 -9.28 -10.63 -9.69
C ALA A 34 -9.37 -9.94 -8.30
N ILE A 35 -8.57 -8.89 -8.07
CA ILE A 35 -8.64 -8.07 -6.86
C ILE A 35 -9.93 -7.23 -6.87
N ALA A 36 -10.21 -6.58 -8.00
CA ALA A 36 -11.36 -5.70 -8.16
C ALA A 36 -12.68 -6.46 -7.99
N GLU A 37 -12.80 -7.66 -8.56
CA GLU A 37 -13.94 -8.57 -8.36
C GLU A 37 -14.21 -8.83 -6.88
N HIS A 38 -13.19 -9.07 -6.06
CA HIS A 38 -13.37 -9.30 -4.62
C HIS A 38 -13.69 -8.04 -3.81
N ASN A 39 -13.56 -6.85 -4.41
CA ASN A 39 -13.77 -5.58 -3.73
C ASN A 39 -15.03 -4.83 -4.15
N ARG A 40 -15.54 -5.05 -5.38
CA ARG A 40 -16.78 -4.46 -5.89
C ARG A 40 -18.01 -4.96 -5.10
N SER A 41 -19.14 -4.28 -5.30
CA SER A 41 -20.40 -4.56 -4.59
C SER A 41 -20.30 -4.45 -3.06
N GLY A 42 -19.42 -3.58 -2.56
CA GLY A 42 -19.27 -3.32 -1.12
C GLY A 42 -18.53 -4.40 -0.34
N ARG A 43 -17.96 -5.43 -0.98
CA ARG A 43 -17.29 -6.55 -0.30
C ARG A 43 -15.98 -6.16 0.39
N PHE A 44 -15.09 -5.51 -0.37
CA PHE A 44 -13.75 -5.13 0.10
C PHE A 44 -13.00 -6.26 0.83
N GLY A 45 -12.95 -7.45 0.20
CA GLY A 45 -12.33 -8.66 0.75
C GLY A 45 -10.85 -8.86 0.39
N ALA A 46 -10.35 -8.17 -0.65
CA ALA A 46 -9.02 -8.38 -1.21
C ALA A 46 -8.18 -7.09 -1.16
N PRO A 47 -7.44 -6.82 -0.07
CA PRO A 47 -6.55 -5.67 -0.03
C PRO A 47 -5.40 -5.86 -1.04
N ILE A 48 -5.11 -4.82 -1.82
CA ILE A 48 -3.95 -4.81 -2.74
C ILE A 48 -2.65 -4.49 -1.98
N TYR A 49 -2.76 -3.76 -0.86
CA TYR A 49 -1.66 -3.42 0.02
C TYR A 49 -2.10 -3.32 1.48
N VAL A 50 -1.24 -3.74 2.40
CA VAL A 50 -1.36 -3.57 3.85
C VAL A 50 -0.11 -2.87 4.34
N GLY A 51 -0.27 -1.95 5.29
CA GLY A 51 0.87 -1.32 5.92
C GLY A 51 0.57 -0.75 7.29
N LYS A 52 1.60 -0.15 7.88
CA LYS A 52 1.53 0.54 9.17
C LYS A 52 2.08 1.96 9.14
N ALA A 53 1.77 2.71 10.19
CA ALA A 53 2.43 3.95 10.55
C ALA A 53 2.60 4.01 12.07
N VAL A 54 3.85 4.14 12.52
CA VAL A 54 4.22 4.22 13.95
C VAL A 54 4.67 5.65 14.29
N PRO A 55 4.49 6.13 15.53
CA PRO A 55 5.01 7.43 15.94
C PRO A 55 6.55 7.48 15.86
N LYS A 56 7.10 8.68 15.67
CA LYS A 56 8.55 8.90 15.83
C LYS A 56 8.88 8.73 17.32
N GLY A 57 9.95 7.99 17.64
CA GLY A 57 10.38 7.78 19.04
C GLY A 57 9.89 6.48 19.68
N ALA A 58 8.88 5.80 19.11
CA ALA A 58 8.42 4.48 19.59
C ALA A 58 9.57 3.44 19.65
N ARG A 59 10.55 3.53 18.74
CA ARG A 59 11.73 2.64 18.70
C ARG A 59 12.84 2.98 19.71
N LYS A 60 12.73 4.09 20.46
CA LYS A 60 13.74 4.54 21.43
C LYS A 60 13.21 4.58 22.87
N GLY A 61 12.08 3.93 23.17
CA GLY A 61 11.46 3.99 24.49
C GLY A 61 10.97 5.39 24.84
N GLY A 62 10.43 6.12 23.86
CA GLY A 62 9.95 7.48 24.03
C GLY A 62 8.79 7.60 25.01
N ASP A 63 8.56 8.84 25.44
CA ASP A 63 7.54 9.27 26.40
C ASP A 63 6.17 8.61 26.16
N LEU A 64 5.67 7.87 27.14
CA LEU A 64 4.39 7.12 27.06
C LEU A 64 3.20 8.06 26.82
N GLU A 65 3.36 9.36 27.09
CA GLU A 65 2.32 10.38 26.93
C GLU A 65 2.41 11.17 25.59
N ALA A 66 3.40 10.89 24.74
CA ALA A 66 3.54 11.61 23.47
C ALA A 66 2.39 11.25 22.50
N THR A 67 1.50 12.21 22.23
CA THR A 67 0.42 12.01 21.26
C THR A 67 1.00 11.65 19.89
N PRO A 68 0.52 10.59 19.21
CA PRO A 68 1.03 10.12 17.92
C PRO A 68 1.01 11.18 16.80
N GLY A 69 0.18 12.22 16.94
CA GLY A 69 -0.16 13.15 15.88
C GLY A 69 -0.76 12.44 14.66
N LYS A 70 -0.70 13.07 13.49
CA LYS A 70 -1.34 12.61 12.25
C LYS A 70 -0.51 11.57 11.47
N VAL A 71 0.26 10.70 12.13
CA VAL A 71 1.23 9.82 11.44
C VAL A 71 0.58 8.84 10.47
N LEU A 72 -0.52 8.20 10.85
CA LEU A 72 -1.26 7.27 9.99
C LEU A 72 -1.96 7.99 8.84
N TYR A 73 -2.62 9.12 9.12
CA TYR A 73 -3.22 9.97 8.10
C TYR A 73 -2.18 10.42 7.07
N ASN A 74 -1.04 10.94 7.51
CA ASN A 74 0.03 11.41 6.63
C ASN A 74 0.58 10.27 5.75
N ARG A 75 0.69 9.06 6.29
CA ARG A 75 1.12 7.89 5.53
C ARG A 75 0.13 7.52 4.42
N LEU A 76 -1.17 7.48 4.72
CA LEU A 76 -2.21 7.23 3.72
C LEU A 76 -2.27 8.35 2.66
N LYS A 77 -2.07 9.61 3.06
CA LYS A 77 -1.99 10.75 2.13
C LYS A 77 -0.79 10.64 1.19
N GLN A 78 0.36 10.17 1.66
CA GLN A 78 1.53 9.90 0.81
C GLN A 78 1.24 8.81 -0.22
N HIS A 79 0.54 7.74 0.18
CA HIS A 79 0.09 6.68 -0.73
C HIS A 79 -0.88 7.19 -1.79
N ALA A 80 -1.85 8.00 -1.38
CA ALA A 80 -2.79 8.65 -2.30
C ALA A 80 -2.05 9.51 -3.33
N LYS A 81 -1.03 10.26 -2.90
CA LYS A 81 -0.17 11.04 -3.79
C LYS A 81 0.60 10.13 -4.77
N SER A 82 1.25 9.07 -4.28
CA SER A 82 1.98 8.11 -5.13
C SER A 82 1.09 7.51 -6.22
N ILE A 83 -0.15 7.16 -5.89
CA ILE A 83 -1.15 6.65 -6.86
C ILE A 83 -1.52 7.74 -7.87
N GLY A 84 -1.79 8.96 -7.39
CA GLY A 84 -2.14 10.10 -8.25
C GLY A 84 -1.03 10.58 -9.19
N GLU A 85 0.23 10.20 -8.93
CA GLU A 85 1.36 10.48 -9.83
C GLU A 85 1.46 9.47 -10.98
N THR A 86 0.77 8.33 -10.93
CA THR A 86 0.84 7.30 -11.97
C THR A 86 0.02 7.65 -13.20
N SER A 87 0.43 7.15 -14.37
CA SER A 87 -0.33 7.35 -15.62
C SER A 87 -1.44 6.34 -15.85
N ASN A 88 -1.47 5.23 -15.12
CA ASN A 88 -2.33 4.07 -15.39
C ASN A 88 -3.18 3.61 -14.20
N LEU A 89 -3.17 4.36 -13.09
CA LEU A 89 -4.10 4.16 -11.97
C LEU A 89 -4.85 5.46 -11.69
N ARG A 90 -6.11 5.34 -11.28
CA ARG A 90 -6.93 6.50 -10.87
C ARG A 90 -7.19 6.42 -9.38
N ILE A 91 -6.93 7.51 -8.65
CA ILE A 91 -7.14 7.54 -7.19
C ILE A 91 -8.59 7.27 -6.77
N VAL A 92 -9.56 7.52 -7.67
CA VAL A 92 -10.99 7.25 -7.43
C VAL A 92 -11.31 5.77 -7.29
N ASP A 93 -10.44 4.90 -7.80
CA ASP A 93 -10.60 3.44 -7.75
C ASP A 93 -10.02 2.83 -6.46
N PHE A 94 -9.51 3.66 -5.54
CA PHE A 94 -8.85 3.21 -4.32
C PHE A 94 -9.61 3.59 -3.06
N HIS A 95 -9.68 2.61 -2.16
CA HIS A 95 -10.34 2.72 -0.87
C HIS A 95 -9.41 2.24 0.23
N CYS A 96 -9.68 2.61 1.48
CA CYS A 96 -8.93 2.09 2.61
C CYS A 96 -9.82 1.75 3.81
N ARG A 97 -9.30 0.85 4.64
CA ARG A 97 -9.68 0.69 6.05
C ARG A 97 -8.44 1.00 6.87
N TYR A 98 -8.62 1.61 8.03
CA TYR A 98 -7.54 1.81 8.99
C TYR A 98 -8.03 1.55 10.41
N LEU A 99 -7.10 1.25 11.31
CA LEU A 99 -7.37 1.05 12.72
C LEU A 99 -6.26 1.74 13.51
N ILE A 100 -6.66 2.69 14.35
CA ILE A 100 -5.77 3.32 15.34
C ILE A 100 -5.61 2.33 16.50
N VAL A 101 -4.36 2.02 16.85
CA VAL A 101 -4.02 1.11 17.95
C VAL A 101 -2.69 1.54 18.58
N ASP A 102 -2.45 1.08 19.81
CA ASP A 102 -1.16 1.29 20.47
C ASP A 102 -0.01 0.68 19.68
N ASP A 103 1.15 1.32 19.79
CA ASP A 103 2.35 1.03 19.00
C ASP A 103 2.85 -0.42 19.16
N ILE A 104 2.64 -1.03 20.33
CA ILE A 104 2.93 -2.43 20.63
C ILE A 104 2.19 -3.38 19.68
N TRP A 105 0.93 -3.08 19.35
CA TRP A 105 0.08 -3.97 18.52
C TRP A 105 0.29 -3.77 17.03
N ILE A 106 0.84 -2.63 16.61
CA ILE A 106 0.97 -2.26 15.20
C ILE A 106 1.77 -3.30 14.38
N PRO A 107 2.97 -3.73 14.81
CA PRO A 107 3.76 -4.70 14.03
C PRO A 107 3.08 -6.06 13.89
N LEU A 108 2.44 -6.54 14.96
CA LEU A 108 1.72 -7.80 14.96
C LEU A 108 0.50 -7.73 14.03
N GLY A 109 -0.31 -6.68 14.15
CA GLY A 109 -1.51 -6.49 13.34
C GLY A 109 -1.21 -6.41 11.85
N GLU A 110 -0.16 -5.67 11.45
CA GLU A 110 0.29 -5.63 10.05
C GLU A 110 0.71 -7.02 9.55
N SER A 111 1.54 -7.73 10.32
CA SER A 111 2.05 -9.04 9.93
C SER A 111 0.94 -10.07 9.76
N LEU A 112 -0.06 -10.08 10.66
CA LEU A 112 -1.22 -10.97 10.57
C LEU A 112 -2.08 -10.67 9.33
N LEU A 113 -2.30 -9.39 9.00
CA LEU A 113 -3.05 -9.01 7.81
C LEU A 113 -2.30 -9.38 6.52
N ILE A 114 -0.98 -9.16 6.46
CA ILE A 114 -0.16 -9.56 5.31
C ILE A 114 -0.16 -11.09 5.15
N ALA A 115 -0.04 -11.84 6.26
CA ALA A 115 -0.08 -13.30 6.23
C ALA A 115 -1.46 -13.83 5.79
N LYS A 116 -2.54 -13.21 6.27
CA LYS A 116 -3.92 -13.60 5.93
C LYS A 116 -4.25 -13.33 4.47
N PHE A 117 -3.95 -12.13 3.96
CA PHE A 117 -4.47 -11.69 2.67
C PHE A 117 -3.48 -11.79 1.51
N ASN A 118 -2.19 -12.01 1.80
CA ASN A 118 -1.12 -12.06 0.81
C ASN A 118 -1.20 -10.94 -0.25
N PRO A 119 -1.24 -9.65 0.16
CA PRO A 119 -1.51 -8.57 -0.79
C PRO A 119 -0.42 -8.45 -1.86
N LEU A 120 -0.84 -8.27 -3.12
CA LEU A 120 0.06 -8.27 -4.28
C LEU A 120 1.21 -7.25 -4.14
N TRP A 121 0.93 -6.03 -3.68
CA TRP A 121 1.94 -4.97 -3.51
C TRP A 121 2.84 -5.15 -2.27
N ASN A 122 2.53 -6.10 -1.39
CA ASN A 122 3.40 -6.49 -0.28
C ASN A 122 4.32 -7.66 -0.65
N LYS A 123 3.86 -8.57 -1.51
CA LYS A 123 4.49 -9.88 -1.74
C LYS A 123 5.26 -9.99 -3.05
N LEU A 124 4.77 -9.39 -4.13
CA LEU A 124 5.36 -9.55 -5.46
C LEU A 124 5.68 -8.21 -6.14
N LEU A 125 4.73 -7.27 -6.15
CA LEU A 125 4.94 -5.94 -6.74
C LEU A 125 5.48 -4.97 -5.69
N ASP A 126 6.73 -5.19 -5.32
CA ASP A 126 7.40 -4.43 -4.28
C ASP A 126 7.66 -2.97 -4.68
N GLY A 127 7.79 -2.11 -3.67
CA GLY A 127 8.20 -0.72 -3.83
C GLY A 127 7.12 0.34 -3.70
N PHE A 128 5.84 -0.04 -3.63
CA PHE A 128 4.75 0.91 -3.40
C PHE A 128 5.02 1.78 -2.16
N GLY A 129 5.39 1.15 -1.04
CA GLY A 129 5.67 1.82 0.23
C GLY A 129 6.98 2.60 0.33
N ASN A 130 7.79 2.65 -0.73
CA ASN A 130 9.08 3.32 -0.71
C ASN A 130 8.94 4.85 -0.75
N HIS A 131 9.90 5.53 -0.12
CA HIS A 131 10.12 6.96 -0.26
C HIS A 131 11.21 7.24 -1.30
N ASP A 132 11.33 8.49 -1.76
CA ASP A 132 12.51 8.93 -2.50
C ASP A 132 13.76 8.58 -1.67
N PRO A 133 14.65 7.70 -2.18
CA PRO A 133 15.72 7.14 -1.38
C PRO A 133 16.87 8.15 -1.14
N GLY A 134 16.79 9.36 -1.71
CA GLY A 134 17.81 10.41 -1.60
C GLY A 134 19.02 10.15 -2.50
N GLN A 135 19.87 11.18 -2.67
CA GLN A 135 20.89 11.23 -3.73
C GLN A 135 21.78 9.97 -3.83
N GLY A 136 22.21 9.39 -2.70
CA GLY A 136 23.14 8.25 -2.67
C GLY A 136 22.51 6.85 -2.85
N ARG A 137 21.19 6.74 -2.94
CA ARG A 137 20.49 5.43 -3.00
C ARG A 137 19.71 5.22 -4.30
N HIS A 138 19.86 6.11 -5.27
CA HIS A 138 19.34 5.92 -6.64
C HIS A 138 20.10 4.85 -7.44
N ALA A 139 21.24 4.35 -6.95
CA ALA A 139 21.96 3.23 -7.57
C ALA A 139 21.18 1.90 -7.55
N GLY A 140 20.16 1.79 -6.68
CA GLY A 140 19.27 0.63 -6.63
C GLY A 140 18.42 0.48 -7.90
N LEU A 141 17.99 -0.75 -8.17
CA LEU A 141 17.03 -1.06 -9.23
C LEU A 141 15.72 -0.32 -8.98
N ARG A 142 15.08 0.14 -10.06
CA ARG A 142 13.72 0.65 -10.03
C ARG A 142 12.81 -0.43 -9.40
N PRO A 143 11.95 -0.08 -8.43
CA PRO A 143 11.06 -1.07 -7.84
C PRO A 143 10.06 -1.62 -8.87
N ARG A 144 9.62 -2.87 -8.70
CA ARG A 144 8.69 -3.51 -9.66
C ARG A 144 7.40 -2.74 -9.78
N TRP A 145 6.90 -2.17 -8.67
CA TRP A 145 5.71 -1.32 -8.68
C TRP A 145 5.88 -0.11 -9.63
N ASP A 146 7.05 0.56 -9.63
CA ASP A 146 7.32 1.71 -10.51
C ASP A 146 7.59 1.35 -11.97
N VAL A 147 7.90 0.08 -12.26
CA VAL A 147 7.97 -0.43 -13.63
C VAL A 147 6.56 -0.63 -14.19
N VAL A 148 5.65 -1.19 -13.39
CA VAL A 148 4.24 -1.41 -13.79
C VAL A 148 3.43 -0.12 -13.75
N HIS A 149 3.73 0.78 -12.82
CA HIS A 149 3.01 2.04 -12.60
C HIS A 149 3.96 3.24 -12.71
N PRO A 150 4.35 3.62 -13.94
CA PRO A 150 5.24 4.77 -14.13
C PRO A 150 4.55 6.07 -13.69
N GLY A 151 5.32 6.98 -13.08
CA GLY A 151 4.81 8.29 -12.65
C GLY A 151 5.70 9.00 -11.64
N ARG A 152 6.14 8.28 -10.60
CA ARG A 152 6.99 8.82 -9.54
C ARG A 152 8.34 9.27 -10.10
N LEU A 153 8.61 10.58 -10.07
CA LEU A 153 9.81 11.17 -10.69
C LEU A 153 11.13 10.59 -10.15
N TRP A 154 11.19 10.29 -8.85
CA TRP A 154 12.40 9.75 -8.24
C TRP A 154 12.74 8.34 -8.74
N ALA A 155 11.73 7.52 -9.08
CA ALA A 155 11.93 6.16 -9.56
C ALA A 155 12.52 6.13 -10.98
N ARG A 156 12.38 7.22 -11.75
CA ARG A 156 13.05 7.40 -13.04
C ARG A 156 14.56 7.53 -12.91
N ARG A 157 15.05 8.00 -11.76
CA ARG A 157 16.49 8.14 -11.45
C ARG A 157 17.13 6.83 -11.02
N CYS A 158 16.33 5.82 -10.68
CA CYS A 158 16.82 4.49 -10.33
C CYS A 158 17.33 3.75 -11.57
N ARG A 159 18.25 2.80 -11.36
CA ARG A 159 18.74 1.90 -12.41
C ARG A 159 17.57 1.13 -13.03
N SER A 160 17.57 0.96 -14.35
CA SER A 160 16.58 0.14 -15.04
C SER A 160 16.63 -1.31 -14.58
N ARG A 161 15.49 -1.99 -14.70
CA ARG A 161 15.39 -3.44 -14.54
C ARG A 161 15.53 -4.13 -15.90
N ASP A 162 15.94 -5.38 -15.88
CA ASP A 162 15.91 -6.24 -17.07
C ASP A 162 14.50 -6.81 -17.30
N GLU A 163 13.73 -7.00 -16.22
CA GLU A 163 12.33 -7.42 -16.32
C GLU A 163 11.44 -6.30 -16.90
N THR A 164 10.69 -6.62 -17.95
CA THR A 164 9.74 -5.67 -18.56
C THR A 164 8.44 -5.56 -17.74
N ALA A 165 7.66 -4.50 -18.00
CA ALA A 165 6.35 -4.34 -17.37
C ALA A 165 5.41 -5.52 -17.69
N GLU A 166 5.46 -6.04 -18.92
CA GLU A 166 4.64 -7.18 -19.37
C GLU A 166 5.02 -8.48 -18.66
N GLN A 167 6.32 -8.73 -18.43
CA GLN A 167 6.80 -9.88 -17.66
C GLN A 167 6.32 -9.78 -16.21
N ILE A 168 6.49 -8.61 -15.60
CA ILE A 168 6.07 -8.37 -14.22
C ILE A 168 4.53 -8.49 -14.07
N ILE A 169 3.76 -8.01 -15.04
CA ILE A 169 2.29 -8.14 -15.09
C ILE A 169 1.87 -9.60 -15.22
N ARG A 170 2.59 -10.40 -16.04
CA ARG A 170 2.31 -11.83 -16.18
C ARG A 170 2.51 -12.56 -14.85
N GLU A 171 3.64 -12.31 -14.18
CA GLU A 171 3.91 -12.88 -12.85
C GLU A 171 2.86 -12.45 -11.82
N ALA A 172 2.39 -11.20 -11.87
CA ALA A 172 1.33 -10.72 -10.99
C ALA A 172 -0.01 -11.44 -11.22
N ARG A 173 -0.37 -11.71 -12.48
CA ARG A 173 -1.56 -12.51 -12.80
C ARG A 173 -1.41 -13.96 -12.33
N ASP A 174 -0.25 -14.56 -12.54
CA ASP A 174 0.04 -15.92 -12.08
C ASP A 174 -0.01 -16.01 -10.55
N TYR A 175 0.51 -15.00 -9.86
CA TYR A 175 0.43 -14.89 -8.42
C TYR A 175 -1.00 -14.83 -7.91
N LEU A 176 -1.86 -13.99 -8.49
CA LEU A 176 -3.26 -13.86 -8.10
C LEU A 176 -4.06 -15.14 -8.37
N ARG A 177 -3.74 -15.87 -9.45
CA ARG A 177 -4.35 -17.17 -9.76
C ARG A 177 -3.95 -18.25 -8.75
N ASN A 178 -2.69 -18.26 -8.32
CA ASN A 178 -2.17 -19.26 -7.38
C ASN A 178 -2.43 -18.91 -5.91
N ASN A 179 -2.81 -17.66 -5.62
CA ASN A 179 -3.14 -17.16 -4.29
C ASN A 179 -4.52 -16.48 -4.33
N PRO A 180 -5.60 -17.25 -4.59
CA PRO A 180 -6.93 -16.68 -4.66
C PRO A 180 -7.28 -16.00 -3.33
N HIS A 181 -7.88 -14.82 -3.41
CA HIS A 181 -8.30 -14.09 -2.23
C HIS A 181 -9.39 -14.87 -1.50
N THR A 182 -9.07 -15.34 -0.29
CA THR A 182 -10.04 -15.98 0.60
C THR A 182 -10.77 -14.87 1.36
N GLY A 183 -11.88 -14.42 0.78
CA GLY A 183 -12.82 -13.47 1.37
C GLY A 183 -14.06 -14.17 1.87
#